data_AF-A0A938VZK0-F1
#
_entry.id   AF-A0A938VZK0-F1
#
_cell.length_a   1.000
_cell.length_b   1.000
_cell.length_c   1.000
_cell.angle_alpha   90.00
_cell.angle_beta   90.00
_cell.angle_gamma   90.00
#
_symmetry.space_group_name_H-M   'P 1'
#
loop_
_entity.id
_entity.type
_entity.pdbx_description
1 polymer ?
#
loop_
_entity_poly.entity_id
_entity_poly.type
_entity_poly.pdbx_seq_one_letter_code
_entity_poly.pdbx_strand_id
1 'polypeptide(L)'
;MSWPDRFQILTHYYTGVHVRDANNGNALLTPPRRFAVLSVNGGPASNPVCAIETVYLTVRLHNTGSETWQPWAVGVGFCWDQQCQRSQFVSQAVEPGAAWPPAGEAAVSIPPGRGELTLDMFYQPCENCDPEWFSASQYAAWPRQSLRRVVSDCRQRLPFINQPWPIQ
;
A
#
# COMPACT_ATOMS: atom_id res chain seq x y z
N MET A 1 9.72 -9.24 18.90
CA MET A 1 9.84 -7.78 18.73
C MET A 1 9.47 -7.17 20.07
N SER A 2 10.47 -6.77 20.88
CA SER A 2 10.20 -6.09 22.16
C SER A 2 10.55 -4.62 21.99
N TRP A 3 9.67 -3.75 22.47
CA TRP A 3 9.88 -2.31 22.46
C TRP A 3 10.81 -1.97 23.62
N PRO A 4 12.02 -1.42 23.37
CA PRO A 4 13.07 -1.31 24.40
C PRO A 4 12.80 -0.24 25.47
N ASP A 5 11.87 0.68 25.23
CA ASP A 5 11.53 1.73 26.19
C ASP A 5 10.03 1.72 26.54
N ARG A 6 9.73 1.58 27.83
CA ARG A 6 8.37 1.60 28.40
C ARG A 6 7.81 3.01 28.55
N PHE A 7 8.63 4.04 28.35
CA PHE A 7 8.25 5.46 28.47
C PHE A 7 7.86 6.09 27.13
N GLN A 8 7.30 5.31 26.21
CA GLN A 8 6.71 5.85 24.99
C GLN A 8 5.29 6.32 25.28
N ILE A 9 5.02 7.60 25.00
CA ILE A 9 3.65 8.12 25.07
C ILE A 9 2.97 7.81 23.75
N LEU A 10 1.87 7.07 23.84
CA LEU A 10 0.96 6.84 22.74
C LEU A 10 -0.02 8.01 22.69
N THR A 11 0.30 9.05 21.92
CA THR A 11 -0.60 10.19 21.78
C THR A 11 -1.52 9.96 20.59
N HIS A 12 -2.82 9.87 20.87
CA HIS A 12 -3.87 9.78 19.86
C HIS A 12 -4.35 11.20 19.53
N TYR A 13 -4.01 11.68 18.33
CA TYR A 13 -4.60 12.89 17.77
C TYR A 13 -5.67 12.52 16.74
N TYR A 14 -6.48 13.49 16.33
CA TYR A 14 -7.39 13.36 15.18
C TYR A 14 -6.67 12.89 13.90
N THR A 15 -5.33 12.94 13.89
CA THR A 15 -4.43 12.54 12.80
C THR A 15 -3.86 11.12 12.91
N GLY A 16 -4.18 10.37 13.97
CA GLY A 16 -3.67 9.02 14.22
C GLY A 16 -2.81 8.91 15.49
N VAL A 17 -2.17 7.75 15.65
CA VAL A 17 -1.28 7.45 16.78
C VAL A 17 0.16 7.84 16.43
N HIS A 18 0.68 8.83 17.14
CA HIS A 18 2.07 9.24 17.04
C HIS A 18 2.86 8.77 18.28
N VAL A 19 3.98 8.11 18.04
CA VAL A 19 4.94 7.72 19.06
C VAL A 19 5.87 8.89 19.34
N ARG A 20 6.03 9.23 20.61
CA ARG A 20 6.96 10.25 21.10
C ARG A 20 7.85 9.68 22.20
N ASP A 21 9.07 10.19 22.26
CA ASP A 21 10.02 9.91 23.34
C ASP A 21 9.74 10.85 24.51
N ALA A 22 9.18 10.32 25.61
CA ALA A 22 8.88 11.11 26.80
C ALA A 22 10.14 11.61 27.52
N ASN A 23 11.27 10.92 27.36
CA ASN A 23 12.54 11.23 28.03
C ASN A 23 13.37 12.25 27.25
N ASN A 24 13.05 12.48 25.98
CA ASN A 24 13.72 13.44 25.11
C ASN A 24 12.78 14.58 24.70
N GLY A 25 12.19 15.26 25.68
CA GLY A 25 11.38 16.46 25.42
C GLY A 25 10.17 16.23 24.50
N ASN A 26 9.56 15.04 24.52
CA ASN A 26 8.49 14.63 23.61
C ASN A 26 8.89 14.61 22.13
N ALA A 27 10.17 14.35 21.82
CA ALA A 27 10.65 14.21 20.45
C ALA A 27 9.79 13.22 19.65
N LEU A 28 9.41 13.60 18.42
CA LEU A 28 8.55 12.78 17.57
C LEU A 28 9.35 11.59 17.02
N LEU A 29 8.94 10.37 17.38
CA LEU A 29 9.50 9.13 16.84
C LEU A 29 8.68 8.58 15.66
N THR A 30 7.53 9.20 15.38
CA THR A 30 6.69 8.82 14.24
C THR A 30 7.41 9.22 12.95
N PRO A 31 7.59 8.29 11.99
CA PRO A 31 8.21 8.63 10.73
C PRO A 31 7.44 9.72 9.99
N PRO A 32 8.15 10.58 9.24
CA PRO A 32 7.51 11.60 8.42
C PRO A 32 6.51 11.01 7.43
N ARG A 33 6.84 9.83 6.88
CA ARG A 33 6.09 9.19 5.80
C ARG A 33 5.62 7.82 6.27
N ARG A 34 4.32 7.73 6.57
CA ARG A 34 3.67 6.50 7.04
C ARG A 34 2.22 6.51 6.58
N PHE A 35 1.70 5.35 6.22
CA PHE A 35 0.31 5.19 5.80
C PHE A 35 -0.38 4.04 6.52
N ALA A 36 -1.70 4.09 6.53
CA ALA A 36 -2.56 2.96 6.87
C ALA A 36 -3.58 2.76 5.75
N VAL A 37 -3.92 1.51 5.48
CA VAL A 37 -4.97 1.19 4.51
C VAL A 37 -6.31 1.16 5.22
N LEU A 38 -7.25 1.95 4.73
CA LEU A 38 -8.62 1.99 5.24
C LEU A 38 -9.52 0.97 4.55
N SER A 39 -9.39 0.80 3.23
CA SER A 39 -10.18 -0.17 2.46
C SER A 39 -9.52 -0.55 1.13
N VAL A 40 -9.86 -1.75 0.67
CA VAL A 40 -9.55 -2.23 -0.70
C VAL A 40 -10.76 -2.95 -1.29
N ASN A 41 -11.26 -2.49 -2.44
CA ASN A 41 -12.47 -3.03 -3.10
C ASN A 41 -13.73 -2.96 -2.22
N GLY A 42 -13.90 -1.91 -1.40
CA GLY A 42 -15.10 -1.73 -0.56
C GLY A 42 -15.21 -2.63 0.69
N GLY A 43 -14.13 -3.29 1.13
CA GLY A 43 -14.11 -4.11 2.35
C GLY A 43 -12.71 -4.61 2.76
N PRO A 44 -12.55 -5.37 3.85
CA PRO A 44 -11.25 -5.94 4.24
C PRO A 44 -10.75 -6.99 3.21
N ALA A 45 -9.45 -6.99 2.94
CA ALA A 45 -8.77 -7.67 1.82
C ALA A 45 -8.86 -9.21 1.83
N SER A 46 -10.00 -9.81 1.47
CA SER A 46 -10.28 -11.24 1.76
C SER A 46 -10.59 -12.16 0.57
N ASN A 47 -10.61 -11.68 -0.69
CA ASN A 47 -10.89 -12.53 -1.87
C ASN A 47 -9.72 -12.58 -2.87
N PRO A 48 -9.31 -13.77 -3.34
CA PRO A 48 -8.36 -13.89 -4.43
C PRO A 48 -8.97 -13.32 -5.72
N VAL A 49 -8.17 -12.64 -6.54
CA VAL A 49 -8.59 -12.09 -7.85
C VAL A 49 -7.87 -12.89 -8.94
N CYS A 50 -8.47 -13.16 -10.09
CA CYS A 50 -7.77 -13.75 -11.25
C CYS A 50 -7.35 -12.62 -12.19
N ALA A 51 -6.04 -12.40 -12.40
CA ALA A 51 -5.53 -11.42 -13.38
C ALA A 51 -5.11 -12.11 -14.68
N ILE A 52 -6.08 -12.75 -15.35
CA ILE A 52 -5.92 -13.14 -16.77
C ILE A 52 -6.07 -11.93 -17.70
N GLU A 53 -6.69 -10.87 -17.19
CA GLU A 53 -6.89 -9.56 -17.80
C GLU A 53 -6.52 -8.46 -16.81
N THR A 54 -6.51 -7.21 -17.26
CA THR A 54 -6.29 -6.06 -16.38
C THR A 54 -7.35 -6.01 -15.28
N VAL A 55 -6.89 -5.99 -14.03
CA VAL A 55 -7.75 -5.90 -12.84
C VAL A 55 -7.77 -4.47 -12.35
N TYR A 56 -8.94 -4.00 -11.95
CA TYR A 56 -9.10 -2.72 -11.26
C TYR A 56 -9.31 -2.98 -9.77
N LEU A 57 -8.36 -2.53 -8.95
CA LEU A 57 -8.53 -2.47 -7.50
C LEU A 57 -8.88 -1.05 -7.08
N THR A 58 -9.69 -0.89 -6.06
CA THR A 58 -9.93 0.43 -5.46
C THR A 58 -9.28 0.48 -4.09
N VAL A 59 -8.64 1.60 -3.75
CA VAL A 59 -7.90 1.76 -2.49
C VAL A 59 -8.27 3.06 -1.78
N ARG A 60 -8.37 3.01 -0.46
CA ARG A 60 -8.43 4.18 0.40
C ARG A 60 -7.34 4.11 1.46
N LEU A 61 -6.58 5.19 1.57
CA LEU A 61 -5.40 5.30 2.42
C LEU A 61 -5.59 6.41 3.44
N HIS A 62 -4.87 6.31 4.54
CA HIS A 62 -4.79 7.32 5.60
C HIS A 62 -3.35 7.74 5.79
N ASN A 63 -3.08 9.04 5.72
CA ASN A 63 -1.78 9.57 6.10
C ASN A 63 -1.63 9.51 7.62
N THR A 64 -0.80 8.59 8.09
CA THR A 64 -0.51 8.38 9.52
C THR A 64 0.93 8.80 9.87
N GLY A 65 1.59 9.49 8.93
CA GLY A 65 2.89 10.13 9.11
C GLY A 65 2.73 11.53 9.66
N SER A 66 3.86 12.23 9.75
CA SER A 66 3.90 13.62 10.23
C SER A 66 4.11 14.66 9.14
N GLU A 67 4.35 14.25 7.90
CA GLU A 67 4.48 15.13 6.74
C GLU A 67 3.26 15.02 5.81
N THR A 68 2.89 16.14 5.21
CA THR A 68 1.93 16.20 4.11
C THR A 68 2.45 15.43 2.90
N TRP A 69 1.65 14.52 2.35
CA TRP A 69 1.98 13.87 1.09
C TRP A 69 1.77 14.84 -0.05
N GLN A 70 2.83 15.13 -0.79
CA GLN A 70 2.73 15.97 -1.98
C GLN A 70 2.26 15.13 -3.19
N PRO A 71 1.40 15.68 -4.06
CA PRO A 71 0.90 14.97 -5.24
C PRO A 71 1.99 14.36 -6.09
N TRP A 72 3.09 15.07 -6.31
CA TRP A 72 4.21 14.63 -7.14
C TRP A 72 5.21 13.72 -6.41
N ALA A 73 5.05 13.51 -5.10
CA ALA A 73 6.05 12.84 -4.27
C ALA A 73 5.57 11.49 -3.72
N VAL A 74 4.27 11.26 -3.63
CA VAL A 74 3.73 10.04 -3.03
C VAL A 74 2.75 9.40 -3.99
N GLY A 75 2.89 8.10 -4.22
CA GLY A 75 2.00 7.35 -5.09
C GLY A 75 1.75 5.94 -4.61
N VAL A 76 0.80 5.29 -5.29
CA VAL A 76 0.46 3.89 -5.14
C VAL A 76 0.92 3.12 -6.36
N GLY A 77 1.35 1.89 -6.12
CA GLY A 77 1.67 0.95 -7.18
C GLY A 77 1.43 -0.47 -6.72
N PHE A 78 1.93 -1.40 -7.52
CA PHE A 78 1.78 -2.82 -7.26
C PHE A 78 3.09 -3.54 -7.55
N CYS A 79 3.29 -4.67 -6.91
CA CYS A 79 4.39 -5.57 -7.19
C CYS A 79 3.87 -6.97 -7.49
N TRP A 80 4.43 -7.57 -8.53
CA TRP A 80 4.36 -9.00 -8.79
C TRP A 80 5.62 -9.62 -8.22
N ASP A 81 5.49 -10.36 -7.12
CA ASP A 81 6.61 -10.80 -6.28
C ASP A 81 7.52 -9.62 -5.88
N GLN A 82 8.71 -9.51 -6.48
CA GLN A 82 9.69 -8.45 -6.24
C GLN A 82 9.72 -7.37 -7.33
N GLN A 83 8.93 -7.52 -8.40
CA GLN A 83 8.90 -6.57 -9.50
C GLN A 83 7.78 -5.57 -9.29
N CYS A 84 8.15 -4.37 -8.82
CA CYS A 84 7.22 -3.29 -8.55
C CYS A 84 7.06 -2.35 -9.74
N GLN A 85 5.82 -1.92 -9.98
CA GLN A 85 5.44 -0.96 -11.00
C GLN A 85 4.60 0.15 -10.38
N ARG A 86 4.98 1.39 -10.69
CA ARG A 86 4.19 2.57 -10.31
C ARG A 86 2.85 2.53 -11.02
N SER A 87 1.77 2.86 -10.31
CA SER A 87 0.46 3.05 -10.93
C SER A 87 0.15 4.54 -11.07
N GLN A 88 -0.03 5.23 -9.94
CA GLN A 88 -0.40 6.63 -9.94
C GLN A 88 0.10 7.35 -8.69
N PHE A 89 0.25 8.66 -8.84
CA PHE A 89 0.47 9.59 -7.76
C PHE A 89 -0.84 9.91 -7.02
N VAL A 90 -0.72 10.39 -5.78
CA VAL A 90 -1.89 10.95 -5.09
C VAL A 90 -2.36 12.21 -5.82
N SER A 91 -3.67 12.33 -6.01
CA SER A 91 -4.28 13.40 -6.83
C SER A 91 -4.23 14.79 -6.18
N GLN A 92 -3.96 14.86 -4.87
CA GLN A 92 -3.97 16.10 -4.09
C GLN A 92 -3.07 15.97 -2.87
N ALA A 93 -2.71 17.10 -2.27
CA ALA A 93 -1.97 17.09 -1.02
C ALA A 93 -2.78 16.37 0.08
N VAL A 94 -2.12 15.49 0.83
CA VAL A 94 -2.77 14.70 1.90
C VAL A 94 -2.11 15.04 3.22
N GLU A 95 -2.77 15.87 4.01
CA GLU A 95 -2.28 16.28 5.33
C GLU A 95 -2.14 15.09 6.28
N PRO A 96 -1.23 15.15 7.27
CA PRO A 96 -1.21 14.21 8.38
C PRO A 96 -2.63 14.07 8.97
N GLY A 97 -3.12 12.84 9.04
CA GLY A 97 -4.47 12.55 9.50
C GLY A 97 -5.58 12.53 8.46
N ALA A 98 -5.31 12.95 7.22
CA ALA A 98 -6.29 12.95 6.16
C ALA A 98 -6.29 11.63 5.39
N ALA A 99 -7.46 11.26 4.86
CA ALA A 99 -7.61 10.14 3.96
C ALA A 99 -7.40 10.55 2.49
N TRP A 100 -6.86 9.63 1.71
CA TRP A 100 -6.79 9.73 0.25
C TRP A 100 -7.46 8.53 -0.41
N PRO A 101 -8.34 8.76 -1.42
CA PRO A 101 -8.92 10.05 -1.77
C PRO A 101 -9.80 10.61 -0.62
N PRO A 102 -10.11 11.93 -0.61
CA PRO A 102 -10.90 12.55 0.46
C PRO A 102 -12.31 11.95 0.54
N ALA A 103 -12.87 11.54 -0.60
CA ALA A 103 -14.12 10.80 -0.71
C ALA A 103 -13.96 9.58 -1.63
N GLY A 104 -14.59 8.47 -1.27
CA GLY A 104 -14.56 7.23 -2.05
C GLY A 104 -13.23 6.48 -1.98
N GLU A 105 -12.86 5.86 -3.09
CA GLU A 105 -11.66 5.02 -3.26
C GLU A 105 -11.00 5.34 -4.62
N ALA A 106 -9.68 5.27 -4.70
CA ALA A 106 -8.93 5.51 -5.92
C ALA A 106 -8.72 4.19 -6.68
N ALA A 107 -8.97 4.16 -7.99
CA ALA A 107 -8.75 2.98 -8.81
C ALA A 107 -7.27 2.80 -9.16
N VAL A 108 -6.79 1.57 -9.09
CA VAL A 108 -5.44 1.12 -9.45
C VAL A 108 -5.60 0.06 -10.53
N SER A 109 -5.11 0.36 -11.74
CA SER A 109 -5.12 -0.55 -12.87
C SER A 109 -3.91 -1.47 -12.81
N ILE A 110 -4.16 -2.78 -12.78
CA ILE A 110 -3.13 -3.81 -12.59
C ILE A 110 -3.14 -4.71 -13.82
N PRO A 111 -2.15 -4.61 -14.72
CA PRO A 111 -2.03 -5.49 -15.86
C PRO A 111 -1.76 -6.94 -15.40
N PRO A 112 -2.04 -7.92 -16.27
CA PRO A 112 -1.69 -9.32 -16.01
C PRO A 112 -0.22 -9.49 -15.63
N GLY A 113 0.03 -10.32 -14.63
CA GLY A 113 1.38 -10.68 -14.19
C GLY A 113 1.40 -12.06 -13.55
N ARG A 114 2.54 -12.42 -12.97
CA ARG A 114 2.76 -13.72 -12.33
C ARG A 114 3.30 -13.52 -10.92
N GLY A 115 2.94 -14.42 -10.02
CA GLY A 115 3.41 -14.39 -8.64
C GLY A 115 2.41 -13.79 -7.67
N GLU A 116 2.87 -13.47 -6.47
CA GLU A 116 2.05 -12.80 -5.46
C GLU A 116 1.88 -11.32 -5.81
N LEU A 117 0.63 -10.90 -5.99
CA LEU A 117 0.30 -9.48 -6.15
C LEU A 117 0.27 -8.80 -4.78
N THR A 118 1.02 -7.71 -4.68
CA THR A 118 0.98 -6.81 -3.52
C THR A 118 0.73 -5.38 -3.99
N LEU A 119 -0.13 -4.64 -3.30
CA LEU A 119 -0.18 -3.18 -3.43
C LEU A 119 0.78 -2.57 -2.42
N ASP A 120 1.48 -1.51 -2.84
CA ASP A 120 2.41 -0.78 -2.00
C ASP A 120 2.43 0.71 -2.36
N MET A 121 3.00 1.51 -1.47
CA MET A 121 3.25 2.92 -1.72
C MET A 121 4.70 3.15 -2.10
N PHE A 122 4.91 4.18 -2.91
CA PHE A 122 6.24 4.68 -3.22
C PHE A 122 6.34 6.16 -2.89
N TYR A 123 7.55 6.58 -2.53
CA TYR A 123 7.93 7.96 -2.34
C TYR A 123 8.96 8.36 -3.38
N GLN A 124 8.79 9.52 -3.97
CA GLN A 124 9.68 10.08 -4.97
C GLN A 124 10.10 11.48 -4.51
N PRO A 125 11.39 11.68 -4.12
CA PRO A 125 11.84 12.93 -3.52
C PRO A 125 11.90 14.12 -4.49
N CYS A 126 11.95 13.85 -5.80
CA CYS A 126 11.97 14.86 -6.84
C CYS A 126 11.38 14.30 -8.14
N GLU A 127 10.89 15.16 -9.04
CA GLU A 127 10.16 14.78 -10.26
C GLU A 127 10.89 13.76 -11.18
N ASN A 128 12.23 13.72 -11.12
CA ASN A 128 13.06 12.79 -11.91
C ASN A 128 13.93 11.86 -11.06
N CYS A 129 13.64 11.73 -9.77
CA CYS A 129 14.35 10.82 -8.89
C CYS A 129 13.76 9.41 -8.98
N ASP A 130 14.60 8.40 -8.75
CA ASP A 130 14.11 7.04 -8.57
C ASP A 130 13.19 6.97 -7.35
N PRO A 131 12.00 6.36 -7.48
CA PRO A 131 11.08 6.21 -6.37
C PRO A 131 11.64 5.17 -5.38
N GLU A 132 11.61 5.52 -4.10
CA GLU A 132 11.82 4.56 -3.02
C GLU A 132 10.48 3.92 -2.66
N TRP A 133 10.39 2.61 -2.86
CA TRP A 133 9.25 1.84 -2.38
C TRP A 133 9.31 1.78 -0.86
N PHE A 134 8.15 1.96 -0.22
CA PHE A 134 8.05 1.81 1.23
C PHE A 134 8.46 0.39 1.69
N SER A 135 8.46 -0.59 0.78
CA SER A 135 8.96 -1.95 0.99
C SER A 135 10.46 -2.18 0.81
N ALA A 136 11.24 -1.25 0.23
CA ALA A 136 12.58 -1.55 -0.28
C ALA A 136 13.77 -1.14 0.61
N SER A 137 13.70 -0.09 1.46
CA SER A 137 14.82 0.23 2.37
C SER A 137 14.53 1.29 3.46
N GLN A 138 15.47 1.39 4.41
CA GLN A 138 15.69 2.43 5.45
C GLN A 138 14.66 2.56 6.58
N TYR A 139 13.39 2.23 6.35
CA TYR A 139 12.31 2.40 7.35
C TYR A 139 11.82 1.07 7.96
N ALA A 140 12.72 0.09 8.12
CA ALA A 140 12.46 -1.27 8.62
C ALA A 140 11.75 -1.36 9.99
N ALA A 141 11.57 -0.24 10.70
CA ALA A 141 10.90 -0.18 12.00
C ALA A 141 9.37 -0.34 11.93
N TRP A 142 8.73 -0.30 10.76
CA TRP A 142 7.26 -0.28 10.68
C TRP A 142 6.66 -1.24 9.64
N PRO A 143 5.50 -1.85 9.96
CA PRO A 143 4.98 -2.97 9.21
C PRO A 143 4.52 -2.53 7.82
N ARG A 144 5.11 -3.16 6.81
CA ARG A 144 4.55 -3.31 5.46
C ARG A 144 3.04 -3.56 5.58
N GLN A 145 2.21 -2.59 5.17
CA GLN A 145 0.79 -2.84 4.96
C GLN A 145 0.61 -3.40 3.56
N SER A 146 1.07 -4.64 3.38
CA SER A 146 0.85 -5.36 2.14
C SER A 146 -0.62 -5.70 2.05
N LEU A 147 -1.27 -5.15 1.05
CA LEU A 147 -2.59 -5.60 0.65
C LEU A 147 -2.38 -6.84 -0.19
N ARG A 148 -2.09 -7.96 0.48
CA ARG A 148 -1.98 -9.27 -0.15
C ARG A 148 -3.36 -9.64 -0.66
N ARG A 149 -3.59 -9.47 -1.96
CA ARG A 149 -4.58 -10.28 -2.66
C ARG A 149 -3.80 -11.26 -3.49
N VAL A 150 -3.90 -12.54 -3.11
CA VAL A 150 -3.30 -13.60 -3.92
C VAL A 150 -4.04 -13.61 -5.24
N VAL A 151 -3.35 -13.17 -6.28
CA VAL A 151 -3.76 -13.35 -7.65
C VAL A 151 -2.89 -14.44 -8.25
N SER A 152 -3.38 -15.68 -8.18
CA SER A 152 -2.69 -16.79 -8.84
C SER A 152 -2.95 -16.74 -10.34
N ASP A 153 -1.95 -17.08 -11.15
CA ASP A 153 -2.12 -17.34 -12.59
C ASP A 153 -3.20 -18.44 -12.77
N CYS A 154 -4.40 -18.02 -13.19
CA CYS A 154 -5.54 -18.92 -13.31
C CYS A 154 -5.38 -19.88 -14.51
N ARG A 155 -4.34 -19.73 -15.36
CA ARG A 155 -4.00 -20.71 -16.40
C ARG A 155 -3.61 -22.07 -15.83
N GLN A 156 -3.07 -22.13 -14.60
CA GLN A 156 -2.73 -23.40 -13.95
C GLN A 156 -3.90 -24.06 -13.20
N ARG A 157 -5.02 -23.34 -13.02
CA ARG A 157 -6.22 -23.86 -12.33
C ARG A 157 -7.34 -24.33 -13.26
N LEU A 158 -7.14 -24.31 -14.59
CA LEU A 158 -8.08 -24.90 -15.55
C LEU A 158 -7.55 -26.23 -16.12
N PRO A 159 -7.70 -27.37 -15.41
CA PRO A 159 -7.44 -28.66 -16.04
C PRO A 159 -8.52 -29.12 -17.05
N PHE A 160 -9.58 -28.34 -17.35
CA PHE A 160 -10.74 -28.90 -18.08
C PHE A 160 -11.30 -28.12 -19.28
N ILE A 161 -10.76 -26.98 -19.71
CA ILE A 161 -11.35 -26.23 -20.85
C ILE A 161 -10.72 -26.57 -22.23
N ASN A 162 -9.61 -27.31 -22.28
CA ASN A 162 -8.90 -27.60 -23.53
C ASN A 162 -9.05 -29.06 -24.05
N GLN A 163 -10.09 -29.80 -23.67
CA GLN A 163 -10.39 -31.08 -24.32
C GLN A 163 -11.45 -30.83 -25.41
N PRO A 164 -11.14 -31.02 -26.71
CA PRO A 164 -12.18 -31.02 -27.73
C PRO A 164 -13.18 -32.13 -27.43
N TRP A 165 -14.47 -31.80 -27.42
CA TRP A 165 -15.55 -32.77 -27.27
C TRP A 165 -15.39 -33.90 -28.29
N PRO A 166 -15.47 -35.18 -27.88
CA PRO A 166 -15.59 -36.25 -28.86
C PRO A 166 -16.96 -36.11 -29.53
N ILE A 167 -16.94 -35.80 -30.82
CA ILE A 167 -18.11 -35.95 -31.69
C ILE A 167 -18.33 -37.46 -31.80
N GLN A 168 -19.43 -37.96 -31.23
CA GLN A 168 -20.01 -39.27 -31.56
C GLN A 168 -21.09 -39.08 -32.62
#